data_AF-A0A4P5SXF9-F1
#
_entry.id   AF-A0A4P5SXF9-F1
#
_cell.length_a   1.000
_cell.length_b   1.000
_cell.length_c   1.000
_cell.angle_alpha   90.00
_cell.angle_beta   90.00
_cell.angle_gamma   90.00
#
_symmetry.space_group_name_H-M   'P 1'
#
loop_
_entity.id
_entity.type
_entity.pdbx_description
1 polymer ?
#
loop_
_entity_poly.entity_id
_entity_poly.type
_entity_poly.pdbx_seq_one_letter_code
_entity_poly.pdbx_strand_id
1 'polypeptide(L)' 'MNKTFKPVLRRHAPPNNRKPVICIDTGIIYNCVRDAADNLIEKNIIANPEDIRKVCLGQRMTAGGLKWEYVKNDILL' A
#
# COMPACT_ATOMS: atom_id res chain seq x y z
N MET A 1 -8.80 -6.24 13.60
CA MET A 1 -8.60 -4.94 12.94
C MET A 1 -9.51 -4.87 11.73
N ASN A 2 -10.40 -3.88 11.67
CA ASN A 2 -11.24 -3.65 10.50
C ASN A 2 -10.37 -3.08 9.39
N LYS A 3 -10.27 -3.79 8.26
CA LYS A 3 -9.53 -3.33 7.10
C LYS A 3 -10.39 -2.32 6.35
N THR A 4 -9.83 -1.14 6.10
CA THR A 4 -10.55 -0.07 5.40
C THR A 4 -9.84 0.21 4.08
N PHE A 5 -10.61 0.19 2.98
CA PHE A 5 -10.13 0.67 1.69
C PHE A 5 -10.16 2.19 1.69
N LYS A 6 -9.00 2.83 1.50
CA LYS A 6 -8.97 4.27 1.25
C LYS A 6 -9.31 4.54 -0.22
N PRO A 7 -10.28 5.42 -0.52
CA PRO A 7 -10.53 5.84 -1.89
C PRO A 7 -9.30 6.59 -2.42
N VAL A 8 -8.85 6.21 -3.60
CA VAL A 8 -7.69 6.82 -4.26
C VAL A 8 -8.16 8.10 -4.96
N LEU A 9 -7.70 9.26 -4.49
CA LEU A 9 -7.89 10.53 -5.20
C LEU A 9 -6.86 10.67 -6.33
N ARG A 10 -7.09 10.01 -7.46
CA ARG A 10 -6.31 10.22 -8.69
C ARG A 10 -7.21 10.68 -9.83
N ARG A 11 -6.67 11.55 -10.69
CA ARG A 11 -7.32 11.94 -11.97
C ARG A 11 -7.65 10.76 -12.88
N HIS A 12 -6.92 9.65 -12.75
CA HIS A 12 -7.11 8.45 -13.55
C HIS A 12 -7.21 7.22 -12.66
N ALA A 13 -8.17 6.34 -12.98
CA ALA A 13 -8.24 5.02 -12.37
C ALA A 13 -6.91 4.29 -12.58
N PRO A 14 -6.34 3.65 -11.54
CA PRO A 14 -5.13 2.86 -11.72
C PRO A 14 -5.38 1.72 -12.74
N PRO A 15 -4.42 1.39 -13.60
CA PRO A 15 -4.52 0.24 -14.50
C PRO A 15 -4.78 -1.06 -13.72
N ASN A 16 -5.58 -1.96 -14.29
CA ASN A 16 -6.11 -3.17 -13.66
C ASN A 16 -5.05 -4.24 -13.25
N ASN A 17 -3.77 -4.03 -13.60
CA ASN A 17 -2.65 -4.93 -13.25
C ASN A 17 -1.86 -4.48 -12.00
N ARG A 18 -2.36 -3.49 -11.24
CA ARG A 18 -1.64 -3.08 -10.03
C ARG A 18 -2.00 -3.99 -8.86
N LYS A 19 -0.97 -4.40 -8.11
CA LYS A 19 -1.12 -5.25 -6.92
C LYS A 19 -1.52 -4.41 -5.71
N PRO A 20 -2.68 -4.66 -5.07
CA PRO A 20 -3.08 -3.98 -3.85
C PRO A 20 -2.10 -4.24 -2.71
N VAL A 21 -1.95 -3.27 -1.82
CA VAL A 21 -1.06 -3.34 -0.65
C VAL A 21 -1.78 -2.91 0.61
N ILE A 22 -1.42 -3.51 1.74
CA ILE A 22 -1.93 -3.16 3.05
C ILE A 22 -0.78 -2.62 3.91
N CYS A 23 -1.02 -1.53 4.62
CA CYS A 23 -0.16 -1.09 5.72
C CYS A 23 -0.54 -1.87 6.97
N ILE A 24 0.35 -2.71 7.47
CA ILE A 24 0.06 -3.63 8.59
C ILE A 24 -0.20 -2.85 9.89
N ASP A 25 0.53 -1.76 10.13
CA ASP A 25 0.39 -0.97 11.35
C ASP A 25 -0.94 -0.19 11.41
N THR A 26 -1.51 0.16 10.25
CA THR A 26 -2.74 0.96 10.18
C THR A 26 -3.97 0.18 9.72
N GLY A 27 -3.80 -1.01 9.14
CA GLY A 27 -4.86 -1.80 8.54
C GLY A 27 -5.47 -1.23 7.25
N ILE A 28 -4.93 -0.14 6.72
CA ILE A 28 -5.45 0.52 5.51
C ILE A 28 -4.96 -0.22 4.27
N ILE A 29 -5.90 -0.53 3.37
CA ILE A 29 -5.60 -1.09 2.05
C ILE A 29 -5.59 0.02 1.01
N TYR A 30 -4.59 -0.03 0.14
CA TYR A 30 -4.40 0.83 -1.02
C TYR A 30 -4.39 -0.03 -2.29
N ASN A 31 -4.86 0.53 -3.41
CA ASN A 31 -4.91 -0.23 -4.66
C ASN A 31 -3.50 -0.54 -5.22
N CYS A 32 -2.45 0.21 -4.82
CA CYS A 32 -1.06 -0.09 -5.14
C CYS A 32 -0.05 0.65 -4.25
N VAL A 33 1.24 0.30 -4.38
CA VAL A 33 2.35 0.97 -3.67
C VAL A 33 2.42 2.48 -3.92
N ARG A 34 2.05 2.96 -5.12
CA ARG A 34 2.02 4.39 -5.41
C ARG A 34 0.86 5.08 -4.71
N ASP A 35 -0.29 4.40 -4.59
CA ASP A 35 -1.45 4.94 -3.85
C ASP A 35 -1.12 5.10 -2.39
N ALA A 36 -0.44 4.11 -1.82
CA ALA A 36 0.07 4.19 -0.46
C ALA A 36 0.99 5.40 -0.29
N ALA A 37 2.04 5.54 -1.10
CA ALA A 37 2.98 6.65 -1.00
C ALA A 37 2.28 8.03 -1.09
N ASP A 38 1.41 8.23 -2.07
CA ASP A 38 0.72 9.51 -2.27
C ASP A 38 -0.21 9.84 -1.07
N ASN A 39 -0.92 8.85 -0.53
CA ASN A 39 -1.83 9.04 0.60
C ASN A 39 -1.10 9.25 1.94
N LEU A 40 0.16 8.82 2.07
CA LEU A 40 0.95 9.03 3.28
C LEU A 40 1.44 10.47 3.41
N ILE A 41 1.51 11.22 2.31
CA ILE A 41 1.88 12.64 2.33
C ILE A 41 0.90 13.45 3.19
N GLU A 42 -0.40 13.15 3.12
CA GLU A 42 -1.43 13.77 3.98
C GLU A 42 -1.17 13.55 5.47
N LYS A 43 -0.43 12.49 5.82
CA LYS A 43 -0.05 12.14 7.19
C LYS A 43 1.38 12.58 7.54
N ASN A 44 2.02 13.38 6.68
CA ASN A 44 3.41 13.80 6.81
C ASN A 44 4.41 12.63 6.90
N ILE A 45 4.06 11.48 6.28
CA ILE A 45 4.91 10.29 6.21
C ILE A 45 5.49 10.21 4.79
N ILE A 46 6.81 10.27 4.69
CA ILE A 46 7.52 10.16 3.41
C ILE A 46 7.93 8.70 3.21
N ALA A 47 7.32 8.03 2.25
CA ALA A 47 7.68 6.68 1.83
C ALA A 47 7.80 6.59 0.31
N ASN A 48 8.94 6.11 -0.18
CA ASN A 48 9.13 5.86 -1.61
C ASN A 48 8.35 4.59 -2.03
N PRO A 49 7.57 4.61 -3.13
CA PRO A 49 6.92 3.41 -3.66
C PRO A 49 7.85 2.20 -3.86
N GLU A 50 9.11 2.42 -4.23
CA GLU A 50 10.11 1.37 -4.39
C GLU A 50 10.46 0.73 -3.04
N ASP A 51 10.57 1.54 -1.99
CA ASP A 51 10.87 1.05 -0.65
C ASP A 51 9.69 0.25 -0.09
N ILE A 52 8.45 0.72 -0.31
CA ILE A 52 7.24 -0.04 0.02
C ILE A 52 7.27 -1.40 -0.70
N ARG A 53 7.59 -1.42 -2.00
CA ARG A 53 7.75 -2.67 -2.76
C ARG A 53 8.83 -3.58 -2.16
N LYS A 54 10.00 -3.05 -1.79
CA LYS A 54 11.09 -3.83 -1.16
C LYS A 54 10.65 -4.44 0.17
N VAL A 55 9.82 -3.74 0.96
CA VAL A 55 9.23 -4.29 2.19
C VAL A 55 8.28 -5.43 1.87
N CYS A 56 7.36 -5.26 0.91
CA CYS A 56 6.45 -6.34 0.52
C CYS A 56 7.17 -7.58 -0.05
N LEU A 57 8.40 -7.43 -0.55
CA LEU A 57 9.26 -8.52 -1.03
C LEU A 57 10.17 -9.11 0.06
N GLY A 58 10.10 -8.61 1.29
CA GLY A 58 10.98 -9.02 2.39
C GLY A 58 12.43 -8.54 2.27
N GLN A 59 12.72 -7.63 1.34
CA GLN A 59 14.06 -7.06 1.12
C GLN A 59 14.36 -5.89 2.09
N ARG A 60 13.31 -5.35 2.73
CA ARG A 60 13.41 -4.33 3.78
C ARG A 60 12.40 -4.63 4.88
N MET A 61 12.69 -4.14 6.09
CA MET A 61 11.79 -4.30 7.22
C MET A 61 10.64 -3.29 7.22
N THR A 62 10.92 -2.03 6.85
CA THR A 62 9.95 -0.94 6.88
C THR A 62 10.19 0.08 5.75
N ALA A 63 9.16 0.86 5.42
CA ALA A 63 9.20 2.00 4.51
C ALA A 63 8.32 3.12 5.08
N GLY A 64 8.87 4.34 5.20
CA GLY A 64 8.22 5.43 5.93
C GLY A 64 7.95 5.09 7.42
N GLY A 65 8.76 4.21 8.02
CA GLY A 65 8.55 3.72 9.39
C GLY A 65 7.43 2.69 9.55
N LEU A 66 6.78 2.26 8.45
CA LEU A 66 5.63 1.35 8.47
C LEU A 66 5.95 0.00 7.79
N LYS A 67 5.20 -1.03 8.16
CA LYS A 67 5.21 -2.38 7.58
C LYS A 67 4.17 -2.53 6.48
N TRP A 68 4.52 -3.29 5.45
CA TRP A 68 3.74 -3.38 4.21
C TRP A 68 3.67 -4.80 3.68
N GLU A 69 2.50 -5.21 3.20
CA GLU A 69 2.31 -6.49 2.51
C GLU A 69 1.48 -6.31 1.24
N TYR A 70 1.70 -7.16 0.24
CA TYR A 70 0.75 -7.31 -0.85
C TYR A 70 -0.51 -7.98 -0.32
N VAL A 71 -1.67 -7.41 -0.65
CA VAL A 71 -2.94 -8.10 -0.39
C VAL A 71 -2.98 -9.29 -1.33
N LYS A 72 -3.05 -10.49 -0.76
CA LYS A 72 -3.27 -11.71 -1.55
C LYS A 72 -4.64 -11.60 -2.19
N ASN A 73 -4.68 -11.70 -3.52
CA ASN A 73 -5.90 -12.08 -4.21
C ASN A 73 -6.10 -13.58 -3.96
N ASP A 74 -6.42 -13.95 -2.73
CA ASP A 74 -7.05 -15.24 -2.49
C ASP A 74 -8.48 -15.07 -3.02
N ILE A 75 -8.63 -15.27 -4.34
CA ILE A 75 -9.88 -15.76 -4.88
C ILE A 75 -10.13 -17.03 -4.07
N LEU A 76 -11.24 -17.04 -3.32
CA LEU A 76 -11.72 -18.25 -2.65
C LEU A 76 -11.65 -19.42 -3.65
N LEU A 77 -10.97 -20.49 -3.23
CA LEU A 77 -10.72 -21.76 -3.94
C LEU A 77 -11.76 -22.13 -4.99
#